data_AF-A0A970J7I6-F1
#
_entry.id   AF-A0A970J7I6-F1
#
_cell.length_a   1.000
_cell.length_b   1.000
_cell.length_c   1.000
_cell.angle_alpha   90.00
_cell.angle_beta   90.00
_cell.angle_gamma   90.00
#
_symmetry.space_group_name_H-M   'P 1'
#
loop_
_entity.id
_entity.type
_entity.pdbx_description
1 polymer ?
#
loop_
_entity_poly.entity_id
_entity_poly.type
_entity_poly.pdbx_seq_one_letter_code
_entity_poly.pdbx_strand_id
1 'polypeptide(L)'
;MKKTLTSIAIIIVLTSLIACTQIGESQEPYIYNGQTEVNVDGRIFKLEDLPKNMAEETVVNSFLYSIVADFDSKSEILADIESHKISIRNEEKGFNDGLYIKSYTIHEISTLSENEYNQEKLENSEPNPLYYYEWQKIVEKYNLKEYEIINVNFTQVHSETSIKLGSQWGDGTYNRSFIVGKSSNDNNFKIYDFGMM
;
A
#
# COMPACT_ATOMS: atom_id res chain seq x y z
N MET A 1 78.24 -23.67 -41.56
CA MET A 1 78.18 -22.84 -40.33
C MET A 1 76.81 -22.16 -40.25
N LYS A 2 76.12 -22.30 -39.10
CA LYS A 2 74.95 -21.52 -38.59
C LYS A 2 73.71 -21.44 -39.51
N LYS A 3 72.66 -22.27 -39.31
CA LYS A 3 71.56 -22.23 -38.30
C LYS A 3 70.74 -20.93 -38.27
N THR A 4 69.42 -21.11 -38.07
CA THR A 4 68.38 -20.20 -37.52
C THR A 4 67.65 -19.30 -38.54
N LEU A 5 66.34 -19.05 -38.47
CA LEU A 5 65.26 -19.46 -37.56
C LEU A 5 63.91 -19.21 -38.29
N THR A 6 62.94 -20.09 -38.07
CA THR A 6 61.50 -19.87 -38.35
C THR A 6 60.93 -18.82 -37.40
N SER A 7 59.95 -18.02 -37.85
CA SER A 7 58.98 -17.37 -36.96
C SER A 7 57.65 -17.14 -37.69
N ILE A 8 56.65 -17.88 -37.23
CA ILE A 8 55.25 -17.81 -37.58
C ILE A 8 54.63 -16.71 -36.70
N ALA A 9 53.99 -15.71 -37.29
CA ALA A 9 53.23 -14.72 -36.54
C ALA A 9 51.75 -15.14 -36.49
N ILE A 10 51.31 -15.55 -35.30
CA ILE A 10 49.92 -15.81 -34.94
C ILE A 10 49.26 -14.46 -34.67
N ILE A 11 48.27 -14.06 -35.48
CA ILE A 11 47.41 -12.91 -35.17
C ILE A 11 46.18 -13.46 -34.44
N ILE A 12 46.14 -13.19 -33.14
CA ILE A 12 45.02 -13.51 -32.24
C ILE A 12 43.90 -12.50 -32.51
N VAL A 13 42.72 -13.02 -32.87
CA VAL A 13 41.46 -12.27 -32.95
C VAL A 13 41.01 -11.94 -31.53
N LEU A 14 41.05 -10.67 -31.14
CA LEU A 14 40.35 -10.16 -29.95
C LEU A 14 38.97 -9.65 -30.38
N THR A 15 37.95 -10.45 -30.18
CA THR A 15 36.56 -9.95 -30.12
C THR A 15 36.35 -9.29 -28.77
N SER A 16 36.29 -7.96 -28.75
CA SER A 16 35.88 -7.17 -27.61
C SER A 16 34.39 -7.41 -27.33
N LEU A 17 34.12 -8.26 -26.35
CA LEU A 17 32.83 -8.31 -25.66
C LEU A 17 32.67 -7.02 -24.86
N ILE A 18 31.97 -6.04 -25.44
CA ILE A 18 31.40 -4.93 -24.68
C ILE A 18 30.19 -5.50 -23.96
N ALA A 19 30.41 -6.02 -22.75
CA ALA A 19 29.33 -6.27 -21.82
C ALA A 19 28.70 -4.92 -21.48
N CYS A 20 27.52 -4.64 -22.04
CA CYS A 20 26.66 -3.56 -21.57
C CYS A 20 26.19 -3.94 -20.16
N THR A 21 26.92 -3.52 -19.14
CA THR A 21 26.35 -3.38 -17.80
C THR A 21 25.30 -2.28 -17.88
N GLN A 22 24.03 -2.68 -17.93
CA GLN A 22 22.93 -1.81 -17.55
C GLN A 22 23.17 -1.42 -16.09
N ILE A 23 23.70 -0.21 -15.90
CA ILE A 23 23.69 0.46 -14.61
C ILE A 23 22.19 0.67 -14.32
N GLY A 24 21.63 -0.17 -13.45
CA GLY A 24 20.28 0.05 -12.94
C GLY A 24 20.23 1.45 -12.35
N GLU A 25 19.27 2.25 -12.78
CA GLU A 25 18.98 3.55 -12.20
C GLU A 25 18.87 3.37 -10.68
N SER A 26 19.72 4.05 -9.92
CA SER A 26 19.52 4.12 -8.47
C SER A 26 18.21 4.88 -8.26
N GLN A 27 17.14 4.17 -7.90
CA GLN A 27 15.92 4.83 -7.51
C GLN A 27 16.24 5.74 -6.32
N GLU A 28 15.95 7.03 -6.47
CA GLU A 28 16.02 7.98 -5.36
C GLU A 28 15.18 7.44 -4.19
N PRO A 29 15.65 7.55 -2.94
CA PRO A 29 14.90 7.07 -1.80
C PRO A 29 13.56 7.79 -1.73
N TYR A 30 12.50 7.04 -1.47
CA TYR A 30 11.17 7.61 -1.28
C TYR A 30 11.17 8.50 -0.03
N ILE A 31 10.59 9.71 -0.16
CA ILE A 31 10.46 10.67 0.92
C ILE A 31 8.98 11.05 1.02
N TYR A 32 8.37 10.72 2.16
CA TYR A 32 7.00 11.16 2.46
C TYR A 32 6.97 12.67 2.74
N ASN A 33 6.15 13.40 1.98
CA ASN A 33 5.96 14.85 2.12
C ASN A 33 4.50 15.21 2.45
N GLY A 34 3.67 14.22 2.78
CA GLY A 34 2.26 14.42 3.12
C GLY A 34 2.06 14.94 4.55
N GLN A 35 0.80 15.08 4.94
CA GLN A 35 0.42 15.57 6.27
C GLN A 35 0.63 14.48 7.33
N THR A 36 1.19 14.86 8.47
CA THR A 36 1.36 13.97 9.63
C THR A 36 0.36 14.26 10.74
N GLU A 37 -0.20 15.47 10.78
CA GLU A 37 -1.23 15.87 11.72
C GLU A 37 -2.20 16.84 11.06
N VAL A 38 -3.50 16.61 11.23
CA VAL A 38 -4.58 17.50 10.75
C VAL A 38 -5.63 17.64 11.84
N ASN A 39 -6.13 18.87 12.01
CA ASN A 39 -7.31 19.14 12.80
C ASN A 39 -8.25 20.05 12.00
N VAL A 40 -9.43 19.52 11.65
CA VAL A 40 -10.45 20.23 10.87
C VAL A 40 -11.82 20.00 11.48
N ASP A 41 -12.48 21.07 11.90
CA ASP A 41 -13.79 21.04 12.56
C ASP A 41 -13.84 20.08 13.77
N GLY A 42 -12.73 19.96 14.50
CA GLY A 42 -12.61 19.05 15.65
C GLY A 42 -12.46 17.57 15.27
N ARG A 43 -12.25 17.26 13.98
CA ARG A 43 -11.84 15.95 13.49
C ARG A 43 -10.32 15.91 13.37
N ILE A 44 -9.70 14.79 13.77
CA ILE A 44 -8.25 14.70 13.95
C ILE A 44 -7.67 13.54 13.15
N PHE A 45 -6.62 13.82 12.39
CA PHE A 45 -5.75 12.80 11.81
C PHE A 45 -4.37 12.93 12.44
N LYS A 46 -3.76 11.83 12.85
CA LYS A 46 -2.38 11.77 13.34
C LYS A 46 -1.66 10.55 12.78
N LEU A 47 -0.42 10.76 12.36
CA LEU A 47 0.48 9.75 11.81
C LEU A 47 1.73 9.65 12.69
N GLU A 48 1.95 8.50 13.30
CA GLU A 48 3.10 8.24 14.18
C GLU A 48 4.23 7.47 13.47
N ASP A 49 3.90 6.68 12.44
CA ASP A 49 4.85 6.01 11.55
C ASP A 49 4.70 6.54 10.12
N LEU A 50 5.81 6.94 9.50
CA LEU A 50 5.77 7.57 8.18
C LEU A 50 5.79 6.50 7.06
N PRO A 51 4.99 6.68 5.98
CA PRO A 51 5.09 5.86 4.79
C PRO A 51 6.51 5.76 4.26
N LYS A 52 6.89 4.55 3.87
CA LYS A 52 8.20 4.22 3.30
C LYS A 52 8.14 4.04 1.77
N ASN A 53 6.94 4.00 1.21
CA ASN A 53 6.68 3.92 -0.22
C ASN A 53 5.30 4.53 -0.58
N MET A 54 5.00 4.58 -1.89
CA MET A 54 3.76 5.12 -2.41
C MET A 54 2.51 4.29 -2.05
N ALA A 55 2.65 2.98 -1.84
CA ALA A 55 1.52 2.12 -1.49
C ALA A 55 1.06 2.39 -0.05
N GLU A 56 2.00 2.50 0.88
CA GLU A 56 1.75 2.94 2.27
C GLU A 56 1.12 4.34 2.30
N GLU A 57 1.64 5.29 1.52
CA GLU A 57 1.05 6.63 1.41
C GLU A 57 -0.38 6.59 0.87
N THR A 58 -0.66 5.75 -0.12
CA THR A 58 -2.01 5.57 -0.67
C THR A 58 -2.99 5.14 0.42
N VAL A 59 -2.56 4.23 1.31
CA VAL A 59 -3.39 3.79 2.44
C VAL A 59 -3.55 4.89 3.48
N VAL A 60 -2.47 5.57 3.88
CA VAL A 60 -2.52 6.72 4.81
C VAL A 60 -3.49 7.79 4.31
N ASN A 61 -3.42 8.14 3.03
CA ASN A 61 -4.29 9.12 2.41
C ASN A 61 -5.77 8.71 2.49
N SER A 62 -6.10 7.41 2.46
CA SER A 62 -7.49 6.96 2.65
C SER A 62 -8.06 7.31 4.03
N PHE A 63 -7.25 7.23 5.08
CA PHE A 63 -7.65 7.65 6.43
C PHE A 63 -7.74 9.17 6.52
N LEU A 64 -6.73 9.88 6.01
CA LEU A 64 -6.68 11.34 6.01
C LEU A 64 -7.89 11.94 5.27
N TYR A 65 -8.21 11.46 4.08
CA TYR A 65 -9.33 11.96 3.28
C TYR A 65 -10.69 11.74 3.93
N SER A 66 -10.83 10.69 4.74
CA SER A 66 -12.02 10.51 5.60
C SER A 66 -12.14 11.64 6.63
N ILE A 67 -11.01 12.01 7.26
CA ILE A 67 -10.96 13.07 8.28
C ILE A 67 -11.22 14.44 7.69
N VAL A 68 -10.67 14.75 6.51
CA VAL A 68 -10.91 16.04 5.85
C VAL A 68 -12.21 16.10 5.03
N ALA A 69 -12.94 14.99 4.93
CA ALA A 69 -14.12 14.82 4.08
C ALA A 69 -13.85 15.14 2.60
N ASP A 70 -12.69 14.74 2.09
CA ASP A 70 -12.32 14.85 0.68
C ASP A 70 -12.64 13.53 -0.05
N PHE A 71 -13.92 13.34 -0.34
CA PHE A 71 -14.42 12.10 -0.96
C PHE A 71 -14.00 11.96 -2.42
N ASP A 72 -13.71 13.06 -3.11
CA ASP A 72 -13.21 13.05 -4.48
C ASP A 72 -11.78 12.49 -4.51
N SER A 73 -10.86 13.06 -3.73
CA SER A 73 -9.49 12.54 -3.61
C SER A 73 -9.48 11.11 -3.06
N LYS A 74 -10.39 10.78 -2.14
CA LYS A 74 -10.56 9.39 -1.67
C LYS A 74 -11.00 8.46 -2.79
N SER A 75 -11.96 8.86 -3.62
CA SER A 75 -12.38 8.06 -4.78
C SER A 75 -11.23 7.85 -5.77
N GLU A 76 -10.35 8.84 -5.94
CA GLU A 76 -9.21 8.73 -6.85
C GLU A 76 -8.21 7.66 -6.40
N ILE A 77 -7.98 7.45 -5.12
CA ILE A 77 -7.02 6.43 -4.62
C ILE A 77 -7.60 5.02 -4.53
N LEU A 78 -8.91 4.85 -4.76
CA LEU A 78 -9.55 3.55 -4.82
C LEU A 78 -9.60 3.04 -6.26
N ALA A 79 -9.47 1.72 -6.44
CA ALA A 79 -9.69 1.10 -7.74
C ALA A 79 -11.15 1.29 -8.18
N ASP A 80 -11.37 1.39 -9.50
CA ASP A 80 -12.68 1.59 -10.12
C ASP A 80 -13.59 0.34 -9.99
N ILE A 81 -14.08 0.12 -8.78
CA ILE A 81 -14.87 -1.04 -8.36
C ILE A 81 -16.19 -0.54 -7.78
N GLU A 82 -17.32 -1.13 -8.19
CA GLU A 82 -18.64 -0.64 -7.79
C GLU A 82 -18.84 -0.64 -6.26
N SER A 83 -18.31 -1.63 -5.54
CA SER A 83 -18.35 -1.65 -4.08
C SER A 83 -17.63 -0.46 -3.45
N HIS A 84 -16.51 -0.01 -4.02
CA HIS A 84 -15.80 1.19 -3.56
C HIS A 84 -16.62 2.45 -3.81
N LYS A 85 -17.22 2.60 -4.99
CA LYS A 85 -18.11 3.73 -5.31
C LYS A 85 -19.28 3.81 -4.34
N ILE A 86 -19.92 2.68 -4.05
CA ILE A 86 -21.00 2.60 -3.08
C ILE A 86 -20.51 2.98 -1.68
N SER A 87 -19.34 2.46 -1.27
CA SER A 87 -18.74 2.79 0.04
C SER A 87 -18.48 4.30 0.19
N ILE A 88 -17.89 4.94 -0.81
CA ILE A 88 -17.61 6.40 -0.78
C ILE A 88 -18.90 7.21 -0.72
N ARG A 89 -19.91 6.89 -1.55
CA ARG A 89 -21.20 7.59 -1.51
C ARG A 89 -21.90 7.43 -0.15
N ASN A 90 -21.81 6.24 0.45
CA ASN A 90 -22.38 5.98 1.77
C ASN A 90 -21.64 6.72 2.87
N GLU A 91 -20.32 6.81 2.78
CA GLU A 91 -19.49 7.56 3.72
C GLU A 91 -19.77 9.07 3.62
N GLU A 92 -19.85 9.62 2.41
CA GLU A 92 -20.22 11.03 2.17
C GLU A 92 -21.61 11.35 2.72
N LYS A 93 -22.59 10.50 2.42
CA LYS A 93 -23.95 10.65 2.97
C LYS A 93 -23.92 10.57 4.49
N GLY A 94 -23.24 9.57 5.04
CA GLY A 94 -23.09 9.38 6.48
C GLY A 94 -22.47 10.60 7.14
N PHE A 95 -21.40 11.15 6.55
CA PHE A 95 -20.75 12.37 7.02
C PHE A 95 -21.74 13.54 7.13
N ASN A 96 -22.54 13.77 6.09
CA ASN A 96 -23.57 14.82 6.09
C ASN A 96 -24.69 14.57 7.12
N ASP A 97 -24.97 13.31 7.46
CA ASP A 97 -25.90 12.90 8.50
C ASP A 97 -25.27 12.87 9.91
N GLY A 98 -24.00 13.29 10.05
CA GLY A 98 -23.26 13.30 11.31
C GLY A 98 -22.69 11.95 11.73
N LEU A 99 -22.65 10.97 10.82
CA LEU A 99 -22.13 9.62 10.97
C LEU A 99 -20.73 9.53 10.38
N TYR A 100 -19.74 9.98 11.15
CA TYR A 100 -18.36 10.02 10.69
C TYR A 100 -17.36 9.62 11.76
N ILE A 101 -16.13 9.35 11.32
CA ILE A 101 -14.97 9.16 12.18
C ILE A 101 -14.47 10.51 12.64
N LYS A 102 -14.46 10.71 13.95
CA LYS A 102 -13.95 11.92 14.59
C LYS A 102 -12.43 11.93 14.61
N SER A 103 -11.78 10.80 14.82
CA SER A 103 -10.32 10.77 14.72
C SER A 103 -9.75 9.45 14.25
N TYR A 104 -8.64 9.56 13.54
CA TYR A 104 -7.72 8.46 13.29
C TYR A 104 -6.32 8.80 13.82
N THR A 105 -5.72 7.86 14.54
CA THR A 105 -4.29 7.85 14.84
C THR A 105 -3.70 6.58 14.23
N ILE A 106 -2.84 6.72 13.23
CA ILE A 106 -2.07 5.61 12.68
C ILE A 106 -0.80 5.45 13.52
N HIS A 107 -0.70 4.32 14.22
CA HIS A 107 0.43 3.99 15.09
C HIS A 107 1.57 3.33 14.32
N GLU A 108 1.23 2.46 13.37
CA GLU A 108 2.18 1.70 12.56
C GLU A 108 1.62 1.48 11.17
N ILE A 109 2.48 1.60 10.16
CA ILE A 109 2.17 1.21 8.78
C ILE A 109 3.34 0.43 8.18
N SER A 110 3.02 -0.72 7.59
CA SER A 110 4.04 -1.60 7.04
C SER A 110 3.59 -2.31 5.78
N THR A 111 4.51 -2.37 4.84
CA THR A 111 4.44 -3.27 3.69
C THR A 111 4.83 -4.68 4.13
N LEU A 112 3.90 -5.61 4.06
CA LEU A 112 4.11 -7.00 4.44
C LEU A 112 4.88 -7.75 3.34
N SER A 113 5.80 -8.61 3.76
CA SER A 113 6.40 -9.62 2.89
C SER A 113 5.41 -10.73 2.56
N GLU A 114 5.65 -11.44 1.45
CA GLU A 114 4.81 -12.58 1.05
C GLU A 114 4.68 -13.63 2.14
N ASN A 115 5.75 -13.88 2.89
CA ASN A 115 5.72 -14.84 3.97
C ASN A 115 4.79 -14.40 5.12
N GLU A 116 4.73 -13.09 5.42
CA GLU A 116 3.90 -12.56 6.50
C GLU A 116 2.40 -12.66 6.21
N TYR A 117 1.98 -12.40 4.97
CA TYR A 117 0.55 -12.42 4.63
C TYR A 117 0.03 -13.76 4.09
N ASN A 118 0.93 -14.66 3.64
CA ASN A 118 0.54 -15.93 3.01
C ASN A 118 0.52 -17.12 3.98
N GLN A 119 1.11 -16.97 5.17
CA GLN A 119 1.10 -18.01 6.20
C GLN A 119 -0.19 -17.96 7.03
N GLU A 120 -1.02 -19.01 6.98
CA GLU A 120 -2.26 -19.09 7.80
C GLU A 120 -1.97 -19.19 9.31
N LYS A 121 -0.83 -19.77 9.67
CA LYS A 121 -0.42 -20.00 11.06
C LYS A 121 1.03 -19.63 11.24
N LEU A 122 1.33 -19.11 12.43
CA LEU A 122 2.69 -18.84 12.89
C LEU A 122 3.41 -20.16 13.21
N GLU A 123 4.74 -20.12 13.41
CA GLU A 123 5.55 -21.30 13.77
C GLU A 123 5.06 -22.01 15.04
N ASN A 124 4.46 -21.27 15.96
CA ASN A 124 3.87 -21.78 17.19
C ASN A 124 2.45 -22.37 17.00
N SER A 125 1.97 -22.50 15.75
CA SER A 125 0.64 -22.99 15.36
C SER A 125 -0.56 -22.10 15.69
N GLU A 126 -0.34 -20.90 16.23
CA GLU A 126 -1.41 -19.91 16.42
C GLU A 126 -1.84 -19.30 15.06
N PRO A 127 -3.10 -18.86 14.93
CA PRO A 127 -3.55 -18.11 13.75
C PRO A 127 -2.67 -16.89 13.53
N ASN A 128 -2.23 -16.69 12.28
CA ASN A 128 -1.46 -15.51 11.93
C ASN A 128 -2.41 -14.31 11.74
N PRO A 129 -2.30 -13.24 12.55
CA PRO A 129 -3.15 -12.06 12.42
C PRO A 129 -2.92 -11.27 11.13
N LEU A 130 -1.80 -11.51 10.42
CA LEU A 130 -1.47 -10.84 9.17
C LEU A 130 -1.87 -11.65 7.94
N TYR A 131 -2.38 -12.87 8.12
CA TYR A 131 -2.82 -13.72 7.02
C TYR A 131 -3.94 -13.02 6.23
N TYR A 132 -3.71 -12.85 4.93
CA TYR A 132 -4.68 -12.25 4.04
C TYR A 132 -5.41 -13.34 3.26
N TYR A 133 -6.62 -13.69 3.68
CA TYR A 133 -7.41 -14.71 2.99
C TYR A 133 -7.75 -14.29 1.55
N GLU A 134 -7.55 -15.21 0.60
CA GLU A 134 -7.90 -15.03 -0.82
C GLU A 134 -7.22 -13.87 -1.57
N TRP A 135 -6.07 -13.39 -1.09
CA TRP A 135 -5.33 -12.31 -1.76
C TRP A 135 -5.02 -12.63 -3.24
N GLN A 136 -4.72 -13.90 -3.56
CA GLN A 136 -4.43 -14.33 -4.93
C GLN A 136 -5.63 -14.10 -5.86
N LYS A 137 -6.86 -14.34 -5.37
CA LYS A 137 -8.08 -14.15 -6.17
C LYS A 137 -8.28 -12.68 -6.52
N ILE A 138 -7.93 -11.76 -5.63
CA ILE A 138 -7.99 -10.32 -5.88
C ILE A 138 -6.97 -9.93 -6.95
N VAL A 139 -5.71 -10.38 -6.80
CA VAL A 139 -4.63 -10.15 -7.77
C VAL A 139 -5.02 -10.65 -9.17
N GLU A 140 -5.56 -11.87 -9.25
CA GLU A 140 -6.00 -12.48 -10.51
C GLU A 140 -7.21 -11.74 -11.11
N LYS A 141 -8.25 -11.49 -10.30
CA LYS A 141 -9.50 -10.84 -10.73
C LYS A 141 -9.26 -9.48 -11.38
N TYR A 142 -8.31 -8.71 -10.83
CA TYR A 142 -8.00 -7.37 -11.32
C TYR A 142 -6.73 -7.30 -12.17
N ASN A 143 -6.10 -8.46 -12.45
CA ASN A 143 -4.90 -8.57 -13.28
C ASN A 143 -3.79 -7.59 -12.86
N LEU A 144 -3.54 -7.51 -11.55
CA LEU A 144 -2.55 -6.59 -10.98
C LEU A 144 -1.15 -6.96 -11.48
N LYS A 145 -0.40 -5.96 -11.94
CA LYS A 145 0.98 -6.13 -12.44
C LYS A 145 2.02 -5.90 -11.36
N GLU A 146 1.69 -5.00 -10.46
CA GLU A 146 2.43 -4.69 -9.24
C GLU A 146 1.39 -4.63 -8.13
N TYR A 147 1.68 -5.26 -6.99
CA TYR A 147 0.86 -5.14 -5.79
C TYR A 147 1.71 -5.29 -4.54
N GLU A 148 1.23 -4.68 -3.46
CA GLU A 148 1.76 -4.77 -2.12
C GLU A 148 0.59 -5.01 -1.16
N ILE A 149 0.86 -5.73 -0.07
CA ILE A 149 -0.09 -5.85 1.04
C ILE A 149 0.38 -4.94 2.16
N ILE A 150 -0.44 -3.94 2.48
CA ILE A 150 -0.12 -2.94 3.50
C ILE A 150 -0.94 -3.25 4.75
N ASN A 151 -0.29 -3.42 5.90
CA ASN A 151 -0.96 -3.51 7.19
C ASN A 151 -0.88 -2.17 7.94
N VAL A 152 -1.97 -1.80 8.60
CA VAL A 152 -2.05 -0.59 9.41
C VAL A 152 -2.55 -0.94 10.80
N ASN A 153 -1.81 -0.50 11.82
CA ASN A 153 -2.29 -0.41 13.19
C ASN A 153 -2.80 1.01 13.45
N PHE A 154 -4.07 1.15 13.82
CA PHE A 154 -4.66 2.47 14.03
C PHE A 154 -5.69 2.48 15.16
N THR A 155 -5.81 3.63 15.82
CA THR A 155 -6.92 3.93 16.72
C THR A 155 -7.94 4.80 15.99
N GLN A 156 -9.21 4.48 16.14
CA GLN A 156 -10.31 5.30 15.65
C GLN A 156 -11.24 5.74 16.78
N VAL A 157 -11.80 6.93 16.63
CA VAL A 157 -12.88 7.46 17.48
C VAL A 157 -13.98 7.97 16.57
N HIS A 158 -15.22 7.60 16.87
CA HIS A 158 -16.40 7.98 16.13
C HIS A 158 -17.02 9.28 16.65
N SER A 159 -17.82 9.91 15.80
CA SER A 159 -18.80 10.91 16.21
C SER A 159 -19.81 10.31 17.22
N GLU A 160 -20.35 11.15 18.10
CA GLU A 160 -21.35 10.71 19.08
C GLU A 160 -22.59 10.08 18.41
N THR A 161 -23.01 10.62 17.26
CA THR A 161 -24.15 10.10 16.50
C THR A 161 -23.85 8.71 15.95
N SER A 162 -22.65 8.49 15.41
CA SER A 162 -22.21 7.18 14.92
C SER A 162 -22.19 6.13 16.04
N ILE A 163 -21.67 6.46 17.23
CA ILE A 163 -21.70 5.56 18.39
C ILE A 163 -23.13 5.23 18.82
N LYS A 164 -24.02 6.23 18.91
CA LYS A 164 -25.42 6.02 19.31
C LYS A 164 -26.19 5.09 18.36
N LEU A 165 -25.84 5.09 17.08
CA LEU A 165 -26.50 4.26 16.06
C LEU A 165 -25.82 2.90 15.83
N GLY A 166 -24.80 2.57 16.63
CA GLY A 166 -24.19 1.23 16.63
C GLY A 166 -23.25 1.00 15.45
N SER A 167 -22.20 1.82 15.34
CA SER A 167 -21.09 1.58 14.42
C SER A 167 -20.59 0.12 14.49
N GLN A 168 -20.40 -0.52 13.33
CA GLN A 168 -19.97 -1.92 13.28
C GLN A 168 -18.62 -2.13 13.99
N TRP A 169 -17.67 -1.24 13.78
CA TRP A 169 -16.41 -1.16 14.50
C TRP A 169 -16.43 0.15 15.27
N GLY A 170 -16.56 0.08 16.59
CA GLY A 170 -16.64 1.25 17.47
C GLY A 170 -15.31 1.95 17.66
N ASP A 171 -15.21 2.68 18.77
CA ASP A 171 -13.96 3.28 19.20
C ASP A 171 -12.98 2.18 19.64
N GLY A 172 -11.72 2.31 19.25
CA GLY A 172 -10.70 1.34 19.63
C GLY A 172 -9.50 1.32 18.71
N THR A 173 -8.56 0.43 19.03
CA THR A 173 -7.37 0.15 18.23
C THR A 173 -7.57 -1.13 17.43
N TYR A 174 -7.28 -1.06 16.14
CA TYR A 174 -7.50 -2.12 15.17
C TYR A 174 -6.25 -2.32 14.31
N ASN A 175 -6.15 -3.52 13.74
CA ASN A 175 -5.29 -3.78 12.60
C ASN A 175 -6.16 -3.94 11.36
N ARG A 176 -5.65 -3.54 10.19
CA ARG A 176 -6.29 -3.80 8.91
C ARG A 176 -5.24 -3.91 7.81
N SER A 177 -5.38 -4.93 6.99
CA SER A 177 -4.57 -5.11 5.79
C SER A 177 -5.30 -4.61 4.55
N PHE A 178 -4.55 -4.16 3.55
CA PHE A 178 -5.04 -3.61 2.30
C PHE A 178 -4.26 -4.24 1.15
N ILE A 179 -4.94 -4.58 0.05
CA ILE A 179 -4.25 -4.87 -1.21
C ILE A 179 -4.18 -3.57 -2.00
N VAL A 180 -2.96 -3.11 -2.25
CA VAL A 180 -2.67 -1.90 -3.01
C VAL A 180 -1.91 -2.30 -4.26
N GLY A 181 -2.32 -1.86 -5.43
CA GLY A 181 -1.67 -2.29 -6.67
C GLY A 181 -1.92 -1.40 -7.87
N LYS A 182 -1.38 -1.82 -9.00
CA LYS A 182 -1.59 -1.21 -10.32
C LYS A 182 -2.10 -2.26 -11.29
N SER A 183 -3.26 -2.02 -11.90
CA SER A 183 -3.68 -2.74 -13.10
C SER A 183 -3.05 -2.10 -14.34
N SER A 184 -3.30 -2.68 -15.52
CA SER A 184 -2.92 -2.07 -16.79
C SER A 184 -3.58 -0.71 -17.06
N ASN A 185 -4.63 -0.36 -16.32
CA ASN A 185 -5.38 0.88 -16.48
C ASN A 185 -4.96 1.95 -15.47
N ASP A 186 -4.11 1.61 -14.48
CA ASP A 186 -3.70 2.52 -13.43
C ASP A 186 -2.27 3.00 -13.64
N ASN A 187 -2.09 4.32 -13.63
CA ASN A 187 -0.77 4.93 -13.62
C ASN A 187 -0.17 5.04 -12.21
N ASN A 188 -1.03 5.00 -11.18
CA ASN A 188 -0.66 5.16 -9.77
C ASN A 188 -1.21 3.98 -8.96
N PHE A 189 -0.63 3.71 -7.79
CA PHE A 189 -1.17 2.73 -6.85
C PHE A 189 -2.63 3.06 -6.46
N LYS A 190 -3.47 2.03 -6.41
CA LYS A 190 -4.86 2.09 -5.98
C LYS A 190 -5.14 1.03 -4.93
N ILE A 191 -6.06 1.29 -4.01
CA ILE A 191 -6.57 0.28 -3.07
C ILE A 191 -7.62 -0.57 -3.79
N TYR A 192 -7.38 -1.88 -3.82
CA TYR A 192 -8.21 -2.87 -4.50
C TYR A 192 -9.11 -3.66 -3.56
N ASP A 193 -8.67 -3.84 -2.32
CA ASP A 193 -9.42 -4.56 -1.31
C ASP A 193 -9.04 -4.08 0.10
N PHE A 194 -10.02 -4.16 1.00
CA PHE A 194 -9.87 -3.88 2.41
C PHE A 194 -10.01 -5.21 3.14
N GLY A 195 -8.90 -5.77 3.59
CA GLY A 195 -8.89 -7.05 4.28
C GLY A 195 -9.83 -7.01 5.48
N MET A 196 -10.89 -7.81 5.41
CA MET A 196 -11.71 -8.09 6.58
C MET A 196 -11.07 -9.26 7.31
N MET A 197 -10.50 -9.00 8.47
CA MET A 197 -10.17 -10.05 9.44
C MET A 197 -11.43 -10.53 10.17
#